data_AF-A0A1M6C5T6-F1
#
_entry.id   AF-A0A1M6C5T6-F1
#
_cell.length_a   1.000
_cell.length_b   1.000
_cell.length_c   1.000
_cell.angle_alpha   90.00
_cell.angle_beta   90.00
_cell.angle_gamma   90.00
#
_symmetry.space_group_name_H-M   'P 1'
#
loop_
_entity.id
_entity.type
_entity.pdbx_description
1 polymer ?
#
loop_
_entity_poly.entity_id
_entity_poly.type
_entity_poly.pdbx_seq_one_letter_code
_entity_poly.pdbx_strand_id
1 'polypeptide(L)'
;MNCTYAKDALYEYIYGELDHNHSMEIAKHLENCQDCREKYLELKSLLMDFPADITTYANSISIPQDTINKINNVLGSKPHRKHTLFNISLVKFSTAACIAFIILFTTPAMGYLIQIPAISKYLDLDKNIVTEFNEGKGQLIGKSDSMKDITFTVDAIIRKKDKTLILFTTKLDNQNHSINFAHPSTSHNAITVEDQFGYKYQLNSGSITVKSVNKDGEAKCIFEIPPLKPWTYKLDIKVTAMNLGYYNNEENKINSIEIKNYGLWDVSFYIKPIKE
;
A
#
# COMPACT_ATOMS: atom_id res chain seq x y z
N MET A 1 -2.16 1.97 -38.25
CA MET A 1 -1.61 2.83 -37.17
C MET A 1 -0.42 3.62 -37.70
N ASN A 2 -0.27 4.89 -37.30
CA ASN A 2 0.90 5.71 -37.70
C ASN A 2 2.04 5.58 -36.67
N CYS A 3 3.27 5.87 -37.09
CA CYS A 3 4.45 5.67 -36.24
C CYS A 3 4.50 6.62 -35.04
N THR A 4 3.92 7.82 -35.13
CA THR A 4 3.90 8.79 -34.02
C THR A 4 3.09 8.23 -32.86
N TYR A 5 1.85 7.83 -33.12
CA TYR A 5 0.99 7.21 -32.13
C TYR A 5 1.60 5.92 -31.57
N ALA A 6 2.19 5.09 -32.44
CA ALA A 6 2.87 3.87 -32.00
C ALA A 6 3.95 4.15 -30.96
N LYS A 7 4.78 5.18 -31.20
CA LYS A 7 5.88 5.58 -30.32
C LYS A 7 5.38 6.14 -29.00
N ASP A 8 4.34 6.97 -29.03
CA ASP A 8 3.77 7.58 -27.83
C ASP A 8 3.14 6.52 -26.90
N ALA A 9 2.55 5.48 -27.49
CA ALA A 9 1.89 4.40 -26.76
C ALA A 9 2.81 3.22 -26.38
N LEU A 10 4.12 3.26 -26.69
CA LEU A 10 5.05 2.16 -26.34
C LEU A 10 5.19 1.94 -24.84
N TYR A 11 5.16 3.00 -24.03
CA TYR A 11 5.27 2.90 -22.58
C TYR A 11 4.09 2.11 -21.99
N GLU A 12 2.87 2.53 -22.32
CA GLU A 12 1.64 1.86 -21.88
C GLU A 12 1.56 0.42 -22.43
N TYR A 13 2.04 0.20 -23.67
CA TYR A 13 2.13 -1.14 -24.25
C TYR A 13 3.09 -2.06 -23.48
N ILE A 14 4.26 -1.57 -23.07
CA ILE A 14 5.26 -2.35 -22.31
C ILE A 14 4.73 -2.75 -20.93
N TYR A 15 4.01 -1.86 -20.25
CA TYR A 15 3.41 -2.13 -18.94
C TYR A 15 2.07 -2.88 -19.01
N GLY A 16 1.52 -3.08 -20.21
CA GLY A 16 0.24 -3.77 -20.40
C GLY A 16 -0.99 -2.93 -19.99
N GLU A 17 -0.88 -1.61 -20.05
CA GLU A 17 -1.93 -0.66 -19.65
C GLU A 17 -2.89 -0.31 -20.79
N LEU A 18 -2.52 -0.61 -22.04
CA LEU A 18 -3.41 -0.44 -23.20
C LEU A 18 -4.55 -1.46 -23.19
N ASP A 19 -5.74 -1.05 -23.62
CA ASP A 19 -6.83 -1.99 -23.85
C ASP A 19 -6.50 -2.97 -25.00
N HIS A 20 -7.27 -4.05 -25.05
CA HIS A 20 -7.01 -5.18 -25.95
C HIS A 20 -6.90 -4.77 -27.43
N ASN A 21 -7.74 -3.84 -27.89
CA ASN A 21 -7.77 -3.45 -29.30
C ASN A 21 -6.51 -2.65 -29.65
N HIS A 22 -6.17 -1.64 -28.84
CA HIS A 22 -4.96 -0.84 -29.07
C HIS A 22 -3.68 -1.67 -28.90
N SER A 23 -3.64 -2.58 -27.93
CA SER A 23 -2.52 -3.50 -27.75
C SER A 23 -2.30 -4.38 -28.98
N MET A 24 -3.37 -4.92 -29.58
CA MET A 24 -3.28 -5.67 -30.84
C MET A 24 -2.82 -4.81 -32.02
N GLU A 25 -3.30 -3.56 -32.12
CA GLU A 25 -2.88 -2.65 -33.18
C GLU A 25 -1.39 -2.29 -33.09
N ILE A 26 -0.88 -2.08 -31.87
CA ILE A 26 0.55 -1.86 -31.61
C ILE A 26 1.36 -3.09 -31.97
N ALA A 27 0.96 -4.28 -31.49
CA ALA A 27 1.65 -5.54 -31.80
C ALA A 27 1.79 -5.74 -33.31
N LYS A 28 0.69 -5.57 -34.05
CA LYS A 28 0.68 -5.67 -35.51
C LYS A 28 1.54 -4.59 -36.18
N HIS A 29 1.61 -3.39 -35.62
CA HIS A 29 2.47 -2.33 -36.14
C HIS A 29 3.96 -2.65 -35.94
N LEU A 30 4.34 -3.18 -34.78
CA LEU A 30 5.72 -3.57 -34.47
C LEU A 30 6.23 -4.72 -35.33
N GLU A 31 5.35 -5.63 -35.77
CA GLU A 31 5.68 -6.66 -36.75
C GLU A 31 6.05 -6.09 -38.13
N ASN A 32 5.45 -4.95 -38.49
CA ASN A 32 5.53 -4.38 -39.84
C ASN A 32 6.38 -3.11 -39.93
N CYS A 33 6.79 -2.51 -38.81
CA CYS A 33 7.58 -1.27 -38.78
C CYS A 33 8.87 -1.45 -37.97
N GLN A 34 9.99 -1.50 -38.69
CA GLN A 34 11.31 -1.72 -38.09
C GLN A 34 11.74 -0.60 -37.12
N ASP A 35 11.53 0.68 -37.48
CA ASP A 35 11.86 1.83 -36.62
C ASP A 35 11.12 1.79 -35.27
N CYS A 36 9.82 1.50 -35.29
CA CYS A 36 9.04 1.36 -34.05
C CYS A 36 9.47 0.12 -33.24
N ARG A 37 9.85 -0.97 -33.90
CA ARG A 37 10.35 -2.18 -33.25
C ARG A 37 11.69 -1.97 -32.55
N GLU A 38 12.62 -1.27 -33.18
CA GLU A 38 13.93 -0.94 -32.59
C GLU A 38 13.75 -0.08 -31.34
N LYS A 39 12.93 0.97 -31.41
CA LYS A 39 12.61 1.80 -30.24
C LYS A 39 11.91 1.02 -29.13
N TYR A 40 11.00 0.11 -29.48
CA TYR A 40 10.39 -0.78 -28.51
C TYR A 40 11.43 -1.64 -27.78
N LEU A 41 12.38 -2.24 -28.50
CA LEU A 41 13.43 -3.06 -27.88
C LEU A 41 14.37 -2.24 -27.00
N GLU A 42 14.78 -1.07 -27.47
CA GLU A 42 15.58 -0.12 -26.68
C GLU A 42 14.85 0.26 -25.39
N LEU A 43 13.61 0.73 -25.51
CA LEU A 43 12.82 1.14 -24.36
C LEU A 43 12.52 -0.02 -23.41
N LYS A 44 12.21 -1.20 -23.95
CA LYS A 44 11.98 -2.41 -23.15
C LYS A 44 13.22 -2.82 -22.38
N SER A 45 14.41 -2.74 -22.98
CA SER A 45 15.66 -3.02 -22.25
C SER A 45 15.85 -2.05 -21.09
N LEU A 46 15.68 -0.75 -21.32
CA LEU A 46 15.81 0.27 -20.27
C LEU A 46 14.77 0.13 -19.14
N LEU A 47 13.54 -0.26 -19.48
CA LEU A 47 12.43 -0.35 -18.51
C LEU A 47 12.33 -1.72 -17.82
N MET A 48 12.79 -2.80 -18.48
CA MET A 48 12.69 -4.16 -17.97
C MET A 48 14.03 -4.77 -17.53
N ASP A 49 15.17 -4.09 -17.73
CA ASP A 49 16.44 -4.40 -17.05
C ASP A 49 16.36 -3.96 -15.57
N PHE A 50 15.38 -4.51 -14.85
CA PHE A 50 15.46 -4.63 -13.40
C PHE A 50 16.36 -5.82 -13.08
N PRO A 51 17.26 -5.70 -12.09
CA PRO A 51 18.23 -6.74 -11.76
C PRO A 51 17.54 -8.06 -11.44
N ALA A 52 18.26 -9.15 -11.67
CA ALA A 52 17.88 -10.55 -11.51
C ALA A 52 17.21 -10.94 -10.15
N ASP A 53 17.07 -10.00 -9.21
CA ASP A 53 16.48 -10.16 -7.89
C ASP A 53 14.98 -10.52 -7.90
N ILE A 54 14.23 -10.22 -8.97
CA ILE A 54 12.82 -10.65 -9.08
C ILE A 54 12.74 -12.17 -9.31
N THR A 55 13.72 -12.80 -9.98
CA THR A 55 13.72 -14.26 -10.12
C THR A 55 13.97 -14.96 -8.79
N THR A 56 14.72 -14.32 -7.88
CA THR A 56 14.91 -14.77 -6.50
C THR A 56 13.58 -14.75 -5.72
N TYR A 57 12.75 -13.72 -5.91
CA TYR A 57 11.40 -13.66 -5.33
C TYR A 57 10.39 -14.60 -6.01
N ALA A 58 10.43 -14.75 -7.33
CA ALA A 58 9.55 -15.67 -8.06
C ALA A 58 9.80 -17.14 -7.66
N ASN A 59 11.06 -17.50 -7.38
CA ASN A 59 11.44 -18.81 -6.87
C ASN A 59 11.16 -18.99 -5.36
N SER A 60 10.89 -17.91 -4.62
CA SER A 60 10.54 -17.95 -3.19
C SER A 60 9.06 -18.21 -2.92
N ILE A 61 8.21 -18.03 -3.94
CA ILE A 61 6.77 -18.33 -3.85
C ILE A 61 6.57 -19.79 -4.26
N SER A 62 6.64 -20.72 -3.29
CA SER A 62 6.26 -22.11 -3.56
C SER A 62 4.74 -22.18 -3.76
N ILE A 63 4.30 -22.24 -5.02
CA ILE A 63 2.89 -22.50 -5.32
C ILE A 63 2.60 -23.95 -4.87
N PRO A 64 1.65 -24.19 -3.96
CA PRO A 64 1.32 -25.54 -3.53
C PRO A 64 0.96 -26.42 -4.73
N GLN A 65 1.52 -27.63 -4.79
CA GLN A 65 1.34 -28.54 -5.92
C GLN A 65 -0.14 -28.86 -6.19
N ASP A 66 -0.98 -28.83 -5.16
CA ASP A 66 -2.43 -29.00 -5.25
C ASP A 66 -3.10 -27.90 -6.09
N THR A 67 -2.57 -26.67 -6.06
CA THR A 67 -3.07 -25.55 -6.85
C THR A 67 -2.71 -25.76 -8.33
N ILE A 68 -1.48 -26.20 -8.61
CA ILE A 68 -1.01 -26.54 -9.96
C ILE A 68 -1.86 -27.69 -10.53
N ASN A 69 -2.11 -28.73 -9.73
CA ASN A 69 -2.93 -29.87 -10.11
C ASN A 69 -4.39 -29.47 -10.38
N LYS A 70 -4.98 -28.56 -9.58
CA LYS A 70 -6.32 -28.03 -9.83
C LYS A 70 -6.40 -27.22 -11.12
N ILE A 71 -5.41 -26.37 -11.40
CA ILE A 71 -5.36 -25.57 -12.62
C ILE A 71 -5.23 -26.48 -13.86
N ASN A 72 -4.35 -27.47 -13.80
CA ASN A 72 -4.15 -28.42 -14.91
C ASN A 72 -5.39 -29.30 -15.15
N ASN A 73 -6.13 -29.67 -14.10
CA ASN A 73 -7.39 -30.41 -14.24
C ASN A 73 -8.52 -29.56 -14.87
N VAL A 74 -8.53 -28.25 -14.63
CA VAL A 74 -9.50 -27.32 -15.25
C VAL A 74 -9.13 -27.02 -16.70
N LEU A 75 -7.84 -26.90 -17.03
CA LEU A 75 -7.38 -26.57 -18.38
C LEU A 75 -7.28 -27.81 -19.30
N GLY A 76 -7.03 -29.00 -18.75
CA GLY A 76 -6.89 -30.25 -19.50
C GLY A 76 -8.21 -30.98 -19.78
N SER A 77 -9.31 -30.60 -19.13
CA SER A 77 -10.61 -31.22 -19.36
C SER A 77 -11.28 -30.61 -20.61
N LYS A 78 -11.23 -31.33 -21.73
CA LYS A 78 -12.08 -31.02 -22.89
C LYS A 78 -13.54 -30.92 -22.42
N PRO A 79 -14.28 -29.86 -22.79
CA PRO A 79 -15.65 -29.68 -22.31
C PRO A 79 -16.53 -30.81 -22.87
N HIS A 80 -16.86 -31.79 -22.03
CA HIS A 80 -17.92 -32.74 -22.33
C HIS A 80 -19.26 -32.01 -22.17
N ARG A 81 -19.71 -31.36 -23.24
CA ARG A 81 -21.09 -30.89 -23.37
C ARG A 81 -22.02 -32.10 -23.47
N LYS A 82 -22.44 -32.63 -22.32
CA LYS A 82 -23.72 -33.32 -22.24
C LYS A 82 -24.80 -32.25 -22.25
N HIS A 83 -25.50 -32.11 -23.37
CA HIS A 83 -26.74 -31.35 -23.44
C HIS A 83 -27.82 -32.09 -22.66
N THR A 84 -27.78 -32.01 -21.33
CA THR A 84 -28.95 -32.25 -20.51
C THR A 84 -29.80 -31.00 -20.58
N LEU A 85 -30.89 -31.08 -21.34
CA LEU A 85 -31.97 -30.09 -21.35
C LEU A 85 -32.48 -29.94 -19.91
N PHE A 86 -31.94 -28.95 -19.21
CA PHE A 86 -32.39 -28.59 -17.88
C PHE A 86 -33.75 -27.91 -18.03
N ASN A 87 -34.81 -28.63 -17.68
CA ASN A 87 -36.06 -28.03 -17.24
C ASN A 87 -35.76 -27.29 -15.93
N ILE A 88 -35.29 -26.04 -16.04
CA ILE A 88 -35.07 -25.15 -14.91
C ILE A 88 -36.44 -24.69 -14.44
N SER A 89 -36.95 -25.30 -13.37
CA SER A 89 -38.13 -24.77 -12.71
C SER A 89 -37.83 -23.37 -12.18
N LEU A 90 -38.77 -22.45 -12.42
CA LEU A 90 -38.70 -21.02 -12.08
C LEU A 90 -38.22 -20.72 -10.65
N VAL A 91 -38.42 -21.68 -9.73
CA VAL A 91 -38.07 -21.61 -8.30
C VAL A 91 -36.55 -21.60 -8.05
N LYS A 92 -35.74 -22.25 -8.91
CA LYS A 92 -34.28 -22.30 -8.75
C LYS A 92 -33.58 -21.02 -9.20
N PHE A 93 -34.20 -20.24 -10.08
CA PHE A 93 -33.65 -18.96 -10.54
C PHE A 93 -33.86 -17.85 -9.49
N SER A 94 -35.00 -17.87 -8.79
CA SER A 94 -35.30 -16.91 -7.72
C SER A 94 -34.35 -17.03 -6.54
N THR A 95 -34.01 -18.26 -6.12
CA THR A 95 -33.06 -18.49 -5.02
C THR A 95 -31.64 -18.08 -5.37
N ALA A 96 -31.17 -18.37 -6.60
CA ALA A 96 -29.86 -17.92 -7.07
C ALA A 96 -29.76 -16.38 -7.18
N ALA A 97 -30.83 -15.72 -7.65
CA ALA A 97 -30.89 -14.26 -7.73
C ALA A 97 -30.87 -13.61 -6.34
N CYS A 98 -31.58 -14.15 -5.35
CA CYS A 98 -31.55 -13.66 -3.98
C CYS A 98 -30.15 -13.82 -3.34
N ILE A 99 -29.46 -14.93 -3.56
CA ILE A 99 -28.10 -15.14 -3.06
C ILE A 99 -27.12 -14.15 -3.72
N ALA A 100 -27.21 -13.94 -5.03
CA ALA A 100 -26.40 -12.95 -5.74
C ALA A 100 -26.66 -11.52 -5.24
N PHE A 101 -27.92 -11.18 -4.96
CA PHE A 101 -28.31 -9.88 -4.39
C PHE A 101 -27.76 -9.69 -2.97
N ILE A 102 -27.83 -10.73 -2.12
CA ILE A 102 -27.22 -10.68 -0.77
C ILE A 102 -25.71 -10.48 -0.88
N ILE A 103 -25.02 -11.20 -1.77
CA ILE A 103 -23.56 -11.06 -1.95
C ILE A 103 -23.20 -9.65 -2.45
N LEU A 104 -23.93 -9.12 -3.44
CA LEU A 104 -23.70 -7.78 -4.00
C LEU A 104 -23.96 -6.64 -3.00
N PHE A 105 -24.91 -6.81 -2.07
CA PHE A 105 -25.22 -5.79 -1.07
C PHE A 105 -24.40 -5.92 0.22
N THR A 106 -23.91 -7.12 0.56
CA THR A 106 -23.09 -7.34 1.77
C THR A 106 -21.59 -7.12 1.55
N THR A 107 -21.09 -7.27 0.32
CA THR A 107 -19.65 -7.05 0.03
C THR A 107 -19.18 -5.61 0.25
N PRO A 108 -19.93 -4.54 -0.10
CA PRO A 108 -19.51 -3.17 0.22
C PRO A 108 -19.47 -2.92 1.74
N ALA A 109 -20.44 -3.46 2.49
CA ALA A 109 -20.54 -3.27 3.94
C ALA A 109 -19.38 -3.92 4.72
N MET A 110 -18.89 -5.07 4.28
CA MET A 110 -17.72 -5.71 4.89
C MET A 110 -16.42 -4.91 4.68
N GLY A 111 -16.29 -4.19 3.55
CA GLY A 111 -15.14 -3.30 3.33
C GLY A 111 -15.04 -2.16 4.36
N TYR A 112 -16.18 -1.62 4.79
CA TYR A 112 -16.23 -0.61 5.86
C TYR A 112 -15.95 -1.20 7.25
N LEU A 113 -16.40 -2.41 7.53
CA LEU A 113 -16.20 -3.06 8.84
C LEU A 113 -14.74 -3.49 9.08
N ILE A 114 -13.96 -3.78 8.03
CA ILE A 114 -12.54 -4.18 8.16
C ILE A 114 -11.61 -2.97 8.38
N GLN A 115 -12.02 -1.75 8.02
CA GLN A 115 -11.17 -0.54 8.14
C GLN A 115 -11.20 0.09 9.54
N ILE A 116 -12.33 -0.01 10.25
CA ILE A 116 -12.53 0.58 11.58
C ILE A 116 -11.55 0.03 12.65
N PRO A 117 -11.23 -1.28 12.70
CA PRO A 117 -10.29 -1.81 13.70
C PRO A 117 -8.90 -1.17 13.62
N ALA A 118 -8.38 -0.92 12.41
CA ALA A 118 -7.02 -0.45 12.22
C ALA A 118 -6.80 1.00 12.71
N ILE A 119 -7.81 1.86 12.56
CA ILE A 119 -7.74 3.28 12.94
C ILE A 119 -8.25 3.54 14.35
N SER A 120 -9.09 2.66 14.91
CA SER A 120 -9.64 2.81 16.26
C SER A 120 -8.54 2.90 17.35
N LYS A 121 -7.35 2.33 17.11
CA LYS A 121 -6.19 2.44 18.02
C LYS A 121 -5.69 3.88 18.22
N TYR A 122 -6.12 4.83 17.40
CA TYR A 122 -5.77 6.26 17.50
C TYR A 122 -6.79 7.10 18.26
N LEU A 123 -7.92 6.54 18.71
CA LEU A 123 -8.95 7.29 19.46
C LEU A 123 -8.41 7.93 20.75
N ASP A 124 -7.43 7.29 21.36
CA ASP A 124 -6.77 7.76 22.57
C ASP A 124 -5.81 8.93 22.33
N LEU A 125 -5.38 9.15 21.09
CA LEU A 125 -4.52 10.25 20.67
C LEU A 125 -5.34 11.46 20.23
N ASP A 126 -6.29 11.24 19.32
CA ASP A 126 -7.21 12.26 18.84
C ASP A 126 -8.55 11.62 18.48
N LYS A 127 -9.59 12.00 19.23
CA LYS A 127 -10.95 11.47 19.05
C LYS A 127 -11.53 11.79 17.66
N ASN A 128 -11.04 12.85 17.01
CA ASN A 128 -11.54 13.28 15.71
C ASN A 128 -10.96 12.47 14.55
N ILE A 129 -9.86 11.73 14.76
CA ILE A 129 -9.20 10.95 13.70
C ILE A 129 -10.15 9.93 13.08
N VAL A 130 -10.88 9.19 13.90
CA VAL A 130 -11.80 8.16 13.42
C VAL A 130 -12.95 8.80 12.63
N THR A 131 -13.48 9.93 13.11
CA THR A 131 -14.54 10.68 12.42
C THR A 131 -14.06 11.16 11.05
N GLU A 132 -12.90 11.82 10.98
CA GLU A 132 -12.35 12.33 9.72
C GLU A 132 -11.99 11.21 8.74
N PHE A 133 -11.46 10.10 9.24
CA PHE A 133 -11.19 8.93 8.42
C PHE A 133 -12.49 8.37 7.81
N ASN A 134 -13.54 8.22 8.63
CA ASN A 134 -14.86 7.72 8.20
C ASN A 134 -15.60 8.67 7.25
N GLU A 135 -15.32 9.97 7.31
CA GLU A 135 -15.82 10.98 6.36
C GLU A 135 -15.15 10.88 4.97
N GLY A 136 -14.27 9.89 4.74
CA GLY A 136 -13.61 9.67 3.45
C GLY A 136 -12.39 10.56 3.22
N LYS A 137 -11.94 11.31 4.23
CA LYS A 137 -10.70 12.11 4.18
C LYS A 137 -9.44 11.27 4.41
N GLY A 138 -9.63 10.03 4.88
CA GLY A 138 -8.57 9.09 5.19
C GLY A 138 -8.33 8.04 4.11
N GLN A 139 -7.09 7.56 4.03
CA GLN A 139 -6.71 6.38 3.26
C GLN A 139 -5.87 5.46 4.14
N LEU A 140 -6.26 4.18 4.21
CA LEU A 140 -5.45 3.13 4.82
C LEU A 140 -4.25 2.83 3.92
N ILE A 141 -3.07 2.74 4.52
CA ILE A 141 -1.80 2.49 3.84
C ILE A 141 -1.27 1.10 4.22
N GLY A 142 -1.04 0.85 5.51
CA GLY A 142 -0.58 -0.44 6.02
C GLY A 142 0.77 -0.90 5.45
N LYS A 143 1.66 0.04 5.12
CA LYS A 143 3.00 -0.25 4.60
C LYS A 143 4.01 -0.14 5.72
N SER A 144 4.94 -1.07 5.78
CA SER A 144 5.92 -1.14 6.86
C SER A 144 7.32 -1.41 6.33
N ASP A 145 8.30 -1.03 7.13
CA ASP A 145 9.69 -1.41 6.99
C ASP A 145 10.23 -1.84 8.36
N SER A 146 11.16 -2.79 8.38
CA SER A 146 11.64 -3.44 9.61
C SER A 146 13.15 -3.48 9.64
N MET A 147 13.74 -2.98 10.73
CA MET A 147 15.19 -2.94 10.92
C MET A 147 15.54 -3.01 12.41
N LYS A 148 16.57 -3.78 12.77
CA LYS A 148 17.11 -3.89 14.15
C LYS A 148 16.01 -4.03 15.22
N ASP A 149 15.13 -5.00 14.99
CA ASP A 149 13.99 -5.38 15.85
C ASP A 149 12.89 -4.32 16.00
N ILE A 150 12.89 -3.30 15.13
CA ILE A 150 11.84 -2.28 15.07
C ILE A 150 11.14 -2.36 13.73
N THR A 151 9.84 -2.58 13.78
CA THR A 151 8.95 -2.44 12.62
C THR A 151 8.28 -1.07 12.66
N PHE A 152 8.56 -0.22 11.68
CA PHE A 152 7.88 1.06 11.46
C PHE A 152 6.80 0.87 10.40
N THR A 153 5.55 1.21 10.72
CA THR A 153 4.38 1.03 9.86
C THR A 153 3.69 2.37 9.65
N VAL A 154 3.47 2.76 8.40
CA VAL A 154 2.54 3.83 8.03
C VAL A 154 1.15 3.21 7.91
N ASP A 155 0.31 3.44 8.91
CA ASP A 155 -1.03 2.87 8.99
C ASP A 155 -1.99 3.59 8.05
N ALA A 156 -1.99 4.92 8.08
CA ALA A 156 -2.94 5.73 7.32
C ALA A 156 -2.46 7.15 7.08
N ILE A 157 -3.12 7.81 6.13
CA ILE A 157 -2.99 9.24 5.86
C ILE A 157 -4.36 9.91 5.87
N ILE A 158 -4.49 11.08 6.49
CA ILE A 158 -5.71 11.89 6.51
C ILE A 158 -5.39 13.25 5.93
N ARG A 159 -6.04 13.60 4.82
CA ARG A 159 -5.84 14.90 4.16
C ARG A 159 -6.88 15.89 4.70
N LYS A 160 -6.41 16.99 5.29
CA LYS A 160 -7.23 18.14 5.66
C LYS A 160 -6.93 19.31 4.71
N LYS A 161 -7.74 20.37 4.80
CA LYS A 161 -7.59 21.57 3.97
C LYS A 161 -6.27 22.31 4.26
N ASP A 162 -5.87 22.34 5.52
CA ASP A 162 -4.78 23.13 6.07
C ASP A 162 -3.54 22.28 6.43
N LYS A 163 -3.67 20.95 6.42
CA LYS A 163 -2.59 20.02 6.78
C LYS A 163 -2.86 18.60 6.31
N THR A 164 -1.84 17.76 6.41
CA THR A 164 -1.98 16.30 6.25
C THR A 164 -1.48 15.61 7.50
N LEU A 165 -2.28 14.68 8.02
CA LEU A 165 -1.91 13.82 9.13
C LEU A 165 -1.42 12.48 8.60
N ILE A 166 -0.28 12.01 9.09
CA ILE A 166 0.24 10.68 8.82
C ILE A 166 0.21 9.90 10.12
N LEU A 167 -0.53 8.80 10.12
CA LEU A 167 -0.72 7.91 11.24
C LEU A 167 0.24 6.75 11.07
N PHE A 168 1.04 6.49 12.08
CA PHE A 168 2.04 5.43 12.02
C PHE A 168 2.19 4.75 13.37
N THR A 169 2.76 3.54 13.34
CA THR A 169 3.15 2.81 14.52
C THR A 169 4.56 2.27 14.44
N THR A 170 5.14 2.06 15.61
CA THR A 170 6.45 1.42 15.78
C THR A 170 6.29 0.28 16.77
N LYS A 171 6.66 -0.93 16.32
CA LYS A 171 6.58 -2.14 17.11
C LYS A 171 7.97 -2.69 17.37
N LEU A 172 8.21 -3.14 18.61
CA LEU A 172 9.40 -3.89 18.96
C LEU A 172 9.13 -5.38 18.72
N ASP A 173 9.89 -5.98 17.79
CA ASP A 173 9.70 -7.38 17.39
C ASP A 173 10.29 -8.36 18.43
N ASN A 174 11.28 -7.90 19.21
CA ASN A 174 11.91 -8.68 20.26
C ASN A 174 11.82 -7.97 21.62
N GLN A 175 10.87 -8.37 22.47
CA GLN A 175 10.58 -7.71 23.76
C GLN A 175 11.57 -8.10 24.89
N ASN A 176 12.74 -8.66 24.58
CA ASN A 176 13.63 -9.28 25.58
C ASN A 176 14.59 -8.32 26.31
N HIS A 177 14.38 -7.01 26.27
CA HIS A 177 15.27 -6.04 26.90
C HIS A 177 14.51 -4.95 27.66
N SER A 178 15.24 -4.19 28.48
CA SER A 178 14.81 -3.03 29.28
C SER A 178 14.19 -1.87 28.49
N ILE A 179 13.80 -2.10 27.24
CA ILE A 179 13.22 -1.17 26.29
C ILE A 179 11.87 -1.76 25.90
N ASN A 180 10.78 -1.02 26.13
CA ASN A 180 9.42 -1.47 25.82
C ASN A 180 8.70 -0.58 24.80
N PHE A 181 9.35 0.48 24.32
CA PHE A 181 8.87 1.24 23.17
C PHE A 181 10.03 1.78 22.32
N ALA A 182 9.71 2.01 21.05
CA ALA A 182 10.49 2.81 20.12
C ALA A 182 9.55 3.82 19.48
N HIS A 183 10.02 5.03 19.17
CA HIS A 183 9.31 5.92 18.25
C HIS A 183 10.30 6.81 17.49
N PRO A 184 9.94 7.32 16.30
CA PRO A 184 10.78 8.26 15.57
C PRO A 184 11.13 9.49 16.41
N SER A 185 12.39 9.90 16.35
CA SER A 185 12.85 11.10 17.06
C SER A 185 12.16 12.35 16.51
N THR A 186 11.92 13.32 17.39
CA THR A 186 11.40 14.63 17.01
C THR A 186 12.50 15.64 16.69
N SER A 187 13.76 15.21 16.74
CA SER A 187 14.89 16.06 16.38
C SER A 187 14.84 16.44 14.90
N HIS A 188 15.43 17.60 14.59
CA HIS A 188 15.47 18.11 13.23
C HIS A 188 16.16 17.09 12.31
N ASN A 189 15.53 16.75 11.18
CA ASN A 189 15.97 15.75 10.19
C ASN A 189 15.84 14.26 10.58
N ALA A 190 15.26 13.93 11.74
CA ALA A 190 15.02 12.54 12.09
C ALA A 190 14.02 11.85 11.15
N ILE A 191 13.06 12.61 10.61
CA ILE A 191 12.04 12.15 9.68
C ILE A 191 12.06 13.07 8.45
N THR A 192 12.06 12.47 7.27
CA THR A 192 11.88 13.16 6.00
C THR A 192 10.68 12.58 5.28
N VAL A 193 9.81 13.45 4.77
CA VAL A 193 8.70 13.07 3.91
C VAL A 193 8.92 13.72 2.56
N GLU A 194 8.95 12.93 1.50
CA GLU A 194 9.26 13.37 0.13
C GLU A 194 8.19 12.83 -0.84
N ASP A 195 7.81 13.61 -1.85
CA ASP A 195 6.93 13.12 -2.92
C ASP A 195 7.72 12.57 -4.12
N GLN A 196 6.98 12.06 -5.11
CA GLN A 196 7.57 11.53 -6.35
C GLN A 196 8.42 12.55 -7.15
N PHE A 197 8.28 13.84 -6.88
CA PHE A 197 9.00 14.91 -7.58
C PHE A 197 10.19 15.44 -6.77
N GLY A 198 10.48 14.82 -5.62
CA GLY A 198 11.56 15.23 -4.73
C GLY A 198 11.21 16.41 -3.82
N TYR A 199 9.93 16.81 -3.76
CA TYR A 199 9.51 17.88 -2.86
C TYR A 199 9.47 17.37 -1.42
N LYS A 200 10.22 18.04 -0.55
CA LYS A 200 10.33 17.68 0.87
C LYS A 200 9.31 18.44 1.71
N TYR A 201 8.51 17.70 2.47
CA TYR A 201 7.57 18.24 3.43
C TYR A 201 8.25 18.33 4.80
N GLN A 202 8.45 19.56 5.30
CA GLN A 202 8.94 19.77 6.65
C GLN A 202 7.81 19.49 7.66
N LEU A 203 8.15 18.80 8.75
CA LEU A 203 7.25 18.65 9.87
C LEU A 203 6.96 20.03 10.49
N ASN A 204 5.70 20.31 10.79
CA ASN A 204 5.35 21.52 11.54
C ASN A 204 6.05 21.47 12.91
N SER A 205 6.55 22.59 13.45
CA SER A 205 7.25 22.57 14.74
C SER A 205 6.31 22.07 15.85
N GLY A 206 6.69 21.03 16.58
CA GLY A 206 5.86 20.44 17.64
C GLY A 206 4.72 19.55 17.14
N SER A 207 4.72 19.14 15.87
CA SER A 207 3.61 18.44 15.22
C SER A 207 3.60 16.92 15.38
N ILE A 208 4.55 16.37 16.15
CA ILE A 208 4.58 14.95 16.46
C ILE A 208 3.85 14.73 17.78
N THR A 209 2.61 14.29 17.70
CA THR A 209 1.89 13.79 18.87
C THR A 209 2.27 12.32 19.04
N VAL A 210 3.14 12.05 20.01
CA VAL A 210 3.53 10.70 20.41
C VAL A 210 2.69 10.27 21.62
N LYS A 211 1.98 9.15 21.51
CA LYS A 211 1.42 8.46 22.66
C LYS A 211 1.81 6.99 22.57
N SER A 212 2.85 6.64 23.31
CA SER A 212 3.18 5.24 23.52
C SER A 212 2.10 4.63 24.41
N VAL A 213 1.38 3.62 23.92
CA VAL A 213 0.41 2.87 24.72
C VAL A 213 1.03 1.50 24.98
N ASN A 214 1.48 1.29 26.22
CA ASN A 214 2.25 0.11 26.67
C ASN A 214 1.56 -1.25 26.40
N LYS A 215 0.24 -1.28 26.21
CA LYS A 215 -0.53 -2.53 26.19
C LYS A 215 -0.16 -3.52 25.09
N ASP A 216 0.41 -3.05 23.97
CA ASP A 216 0.58 -3.88 22.76
C ASP A 216 2.05 -4.00 22.30
N GLY A 217 3.02 -3.41 23.03
CA GLY A 217 4.40 -3.27 22.56
C GLY A 217 4.52 -2.42 21.29
N GLU A 218 3.53 -1.55 21.05
CA GLU A 218 3.37 -0.71 19.87
C GLU A 218 3.23 0.75 20.31
N ALA A 219 4.12 1.62 19.86
CA ALA A 219 3.95 3.06 20.02
C ALA A 219 3.13 3.62 18.86
N LYS A 220 2.12 4.43 19.18
CA LYS A 220 1.16 4.99 18.23
C LYS A 220 1.41 6.49 18.14
N CYS A 221 1.54 6.98 16.92
CA CYS A 221 2.02 8.34 16.70
C CYS A 221 1.34 8.99 15.49
N ILE A 222 1.30 10.32 15.51
CA ILE A 222 0.75 11.14 14.43
C ILE A 222 1.80 12.18 14.05
N PHE A 223 2.12 12.25 12.76
CA PHE A 223 2.84 13.37 12.19
C PHE A 223 1.86 14.34 11.54
N GLU A 224 2.12 15.62 11.69
CA GLU A 224 1.46 16.64 10.89
C GLU A 224 2.47 17.36 10.00
N ILE A 225 2.14 17.37 8.70
CA ILE A 225 2.86 18.07 7.63
C ILE A 225 1.92 19.08 6.96
N PRO A 226 2.46 20.06 6.21
CA PRO A 226 1.66 20.93 5.35
C PRO A 226 0.75 20.15 4.38
N PRO A 227 -0.28 20.78 3.80
CA PRO A 227 -1.13 20.15 2.79
C PRO A 227 -0.28 19.59 1.65
N LEU A 228 -0.58 18.34 1.26
CA LEU A 228 0.01 17.75 0.07
C LEU A 228 -0.43 18.52 -1.17
N LYS A 229 0.45 18.59 -2.17
CA LYS A 229 0.08 19.16 -3.46
C LYS A 229 -1.00 18.29 -4.14
N PRO A 230 -1.93 18.88 -4.93
CA PRO A 230 -3.00 18.12 -5.60
C PRO A 230 -2.49 16.96 -6.47
N TRP A 231 -1.33 17.15 -7.09
CA TRP A 231 -0.66 16.16 -7.95
C TRP A 231 0.16 15.12 -7.18
N THR A 232 0.19 15.15 -5.84
CA THR A 232 0.93 14.17 -5.04
C THR A 232 0.20 12.83 -5.05
N TYR A 233 0.81 11.82 -5.65
CA TYR A 233 0.24 10.46 -5.74
C TYR A 233 1.16 9.39 -5.12
N LYS A 234 2.40 9.73 -4.75
CA LYS A 234 3.31 8.85 -4.02
C LYS A 234 4.03 9.66 -2.94
N LEU A 235 4.27 9.03 -1.79
CA LEU A 235 5.10 9.56 -0.72
C LEU A 235 6.14 8.52 -0.32
N ASP A 236 7.32 9.03 0.02
CA ASP A 236 8.44 8.31 0.56
C ASP A 236 8.75 8.89 1.95
N ILE A 237 8.66 8.06 2.99
CA ILE A 237 8.91 8.45 4.39
C ILE A 237 10.17 7.77 4.87
N LYS A 238 11.16 8.58 5.25
CA LYS A 238 12.46 8.12 5.75
C LYS A 238 12.61 8.49 7.22
N VAL A 239 12.95 7.52 8.05
CA VAL A 239 13.26 7.73 9.48
C VAL A 239 14.70 7.32 9.76
N THR A 240 15.50 8.21 10.34
CA THR A 240 16.96 8.02 10.56
C THR A 240 17.36 7.96 12.03
N ALA A 241 16.46 8.38 12.93
CA ALA A 241 16.69 8.39 14.36
C ALA A 241 15.44 7.92 15.11
N MET A 242 15.65 7.07 16.11
CA MET A 242 14.61 6.53 16.98
C MET A 242 14.92 6.90 18.43
N ASN A 243 13.88 7.24 19.18
CA ASN A 243 13.91 7.28 20.63
C ASN A 243 13.54 5.89 21.16
N LEU A 244 14.49 5.24 21.83
CA LEU A 244 14.27 3.95 22.48
C LEU A 244 14.18 4.18 23.99
N GLY A 245 13.22 3.53 24.64
CA GLY A 245 13.02 3.74 26.06
C GLY A 245 12.11 2.74 26.74
N TYR A 246 11.86 3.01 28.00
CA TYR A 246 10.91 2.27 28.80
C TYR A 246 9.87 3.20 29.42
N TYR A 247 8.62 2.76 29.38
CA TYR A 247 7.53 3.38 30.10
C TYR A 247 7.48 2.81 31.51
N ASN A 248 7.66 3.67 32.53
CA ASN A 248 7.43 3.29 33.92
C ASN A 248 5.96 3.54 34.27
N ASN A 249 5.16 2.46 34.30
CA ASN A 249 3.73 2.51 34.59
C ASN A 249 3.42 3.07 35.99
N GLU A 250 4.29 2.84 36.98
CA GLU A 250 4.06 3.26 38.37
C GLU A 250 4.23 4.78 38.53
N GLU A 251 5.16 5.37 37.78
CA GLU A 251 5.46 6.80 37.84
C GLU A 251 4.81 7.61 36.72
N ASN A 252 4.17 6.95 35.75
CA ASN A 252 3.67 7.56 34.51
C ASN A 252 4.75 8.43 33.82
N LYS A 253 6.01 7.96 33.87
CA LYS A 253 7.17 8.64 33.30
C LYS A 253 7.73 7.86 32.12
N ILE A 254 8.15 8.62 31.11
CA ILE A 254 8.82 8.12 29.92
C ILE A 254 10.30 8.46 30.06
N ASN A 255 11.14 7.43 30.13
CA ASN A 255 12.58 7.59 29.99
C ASN A 255 12.96 7.07 28.61
N SER A 256 13.53 7.95 27.78
CA SER A 256 13.98 7.61 26.44
C SER A 256 15.36 8.17 26.16
N ILE A 257 16.10 7.48 25.30
CA ILE A 257 17.38 7.91 24.77
C ILE A 257 17.21 7.99 23.25
N GLU A 258 17.53 9.14 22.67
CA GLU A 258 17.63 9.27 21.23
C GLU A 258 18.86 8.52 20.72
N ILE A 259 18.65 7.60 19.79
CA ILE A 259 19.73 6.91 19.09
C ILE A 259 19.74 7.39 17.64
N LYS A 260 20.69 8.28 17.35
CA LYS A 260 20.94 8.78 15.99
C LYS A 260 21.64 7.72 15.15
N ASN A 261 21.31 7.67 13.86
CA ASN A 261 21.85 6.68 12.92
C ASN A 261 21.63 5.23 13.37
N TYR A 262 20.57 4.99 14.15
CA TYR A 262 20.24 3.64 14.61
C TYR A 262 19.83 2.76 13.42
N GLY A 263 19.14 3.30 12.44
CA GLY A 263 18.74 2.63 11.21
C GLY A 263 18.16 3.61 10.22
N LEU A 264 17.82 3.12 9.02
CA LEU A 264 17.08 3.86 8.02
C LEU A 264 15.83 3.05 7.69
N TRP A 265 14.67 3.50 8.18
CA TRP A 265 13.39 2.96 7.75
C TRP A 265 12.90 3.77 6.56
N ASP A 266 12.58 3.11 5.46
CA ASP A 266 12.11 3.75 4.22
C ASP A 266 10.79 3.13 3.78
N VAL A 267 9.71 3.91 3.88
CA VAL A 267 8.36 3.46 3.53
C VAL A 267 7.82 4.29 2.37
N SER A 268 7.75 3.66 1.20
CA SER A 268 7.14 4.20 -0.01
C SER A 268 5.69 3.73 -0.17
N PHE A 269 4.77 4.64 -0.46
CA PHE A 269 3.37 4.28 -0.71
C PHE A 269 2.63 5.24 -1.64
N TYR A 270 1.60 4.71 -2.30
CA TYR A 270 0.71 5.46 -3.17
C TYR A 270 -0.48 6.02 -2.42
N ILE A 271 -0.90 7.21 -2.80
CA ILE A 271 -2.02 7.93 -2.23
C ILE A 271 -3.01 8.33 -3.32
N LYS A 272 -4.31 8.23 -3.00
CA LYS A 272 -5.38 8.59 -3.93
C LYS A 272 -5.32 10.10 -4.23
N PRO A 273 -5.47 10.50 -5.50
CA PRO A 273 -5.64 11.90 -5.84
C PRO A 273 -6.86 12.49 -5.10
N ILE A 274 -6.77 13.75 -4.69
CA ILE A 274 -7.98 14.48 -4.26
C ILE A 274 -8.82 14.68 -5.51
N LYS A 275 -10.05 14.14 -5.49
CA LYS A 275 -11.08 14.59 -6.43
C LYS A 275 -11.61 15.90 -5.86
N GLU A 276 -11.22 17.01 -6.47
CA GLU A 276 -11.85 18.31 -6.21
C GLU A 276 -13.32 18.31 -6.66
#